data_AF-A0A8T6FSH3-F1
#
_entry.id   AF-A0A8T6FSH3-F1
#
_cell.length_a   1.000
_cell.length_b   1.000
_cell.length_c   1.000
_cell.angle_alpha   90.00
_cell.angle_beta   90.00
_cell.angle_gamma   90.00
#
_symmetry.space_group_name_H-M   'P 1'
#
loop_
_entity.id
_entity.type
_entity.pdbx_description
1 polymer ?
#
loop_
_entity_poly.entity_id
_entity_poly.type
_entity_poly.pdbx_seq_one_letter_code
_entity_poly.pdbx_strand_id
1 'polypeptide(L)'
;MTTSPEPLLIEARLLTMARPGDAPAPGAVACAGGRIVAVGTPEDCARRLPPAHRRIEAREATLLPGFVDAHVHILAAAAAEAGPDISPGAISSIAELLELLRDEAARTSPGAWVRAAGYEELMLAEGRPPTRAELDRAVPDHPVRLIQRSGHAEVLNSRALALIGIDEATPEPPGAVFGRSLEDGRLDGLLLGMAEAIEAAMPPPDAAAVEARVRDWAHARAAEGVTTLVDAGVRNGPAEWATFERLLKAGAIPQRVISMESVDALGALPVEGAGGRLRRGETKLQPATFEGEAPDAGPLDAGVWAAIEAGRRVAMHAPTEPAVAASLAAFRAADAPSGQRIEHAPLLTARLIEEIVALGAVVVAQPGLLNEVAGRYRQLLDAEQRTQLHPWRALLDRGVALAFSSDAPISRASALEASAAASVDRPPDLAPEQAITPLEALHAWTAGAADAARLADRGRLREGAVADLALIAGPLANDPASARVRLTVIGGEVAFEAGEVGPDV
;
A
#
# COMPACT_ATOMS: atom_id res chain seq x y z
N MET A 1 -28.32 -11.32 12.77
CA MET A 1 -29.07 -10.07 12.59
C MET A 1 -28.07 -8.94 12.80
N THR A 2 -27.61 -8.29 11.74
CA THR A 2 -26.74 -7.12 11.86
C THR A 2 -27.61 -5.96 12.34
N THR A 3 -27.41 -5.52 13.58
CA THR A 3 -28.02 -4.31 14.10
C THR A 3 -27.55 -3.14 13.25
N SER A 4 -28.47 -2.28 12.80
CA SER A 4 -28.08 -1.05 12.10
C SER A 4 -27.12 -0.23 12.96
N PRO A 5 -26.12 0.45 12.36
CA PRO A 5 -25.18 1.28 13.12
C PRO A 5 -25.91 2.34 13.94
N GLU A 6 -25.39 2.66 15.12
CA GLU A 6 -25.90 3.74 15.96
C GLU A 6 -25.84 5.07 15.19
N PRO A 7 -26.92 5.87 15.15
CA PRO A 7 -26.88 7.18 14.51
C PRO A 7 -25.87 8.12 15.20
N LEU A 8 -25.05 8.83 14.41
CA LEU A 8 -23.98 9.69 14.90
C LEU A 8 -24.19 11.15 14.45
N LEU A 9 -23.97 12.10 15.35
CA LEU A 9 -23.79 13.51 15.05
C LEU A 9 -22.38 13.93 15.45
N ILE A 10 -21.55 14.32 14.49
CA ILE A 10 -20.16 14.74 14.74
C ILE A 10 -20.03 16.22 14.40
N GLU A 11 -19.62 17.03 15.37
CA GLU A 11 -19.35 18.46 15.22
C GLU A 11 -17.86 18.72 15.26
N ALA A 12 -17.31 19.29 14.18
CA ALA A 12 -15.88 19.46 13.99
C ALA A 12 -15.59 20.57 12.97
N ARG A 13 -14.32 20.81 12.66
CA ARG A 13 -13.93 21.46 11.41
C ARG A 13 -14.04 20.44 10.28
N LEU A 14 -14.69 20.77 9.18
CA LEU A 14 -14.92 19.85 8.06
C LEU A 14 -13.93 20.12 6.93
N LEU A 15 -13.24 19.08 6.50
CA LEU A 15 -12.59 18.99 5.19
C LEU A 15 -13.45 18.07 4.31
N THR A 16 -14.25 18.64 3.42
CA THR A 16 -15.18 17.83 2.60
C THR A 16 -14.50 17.07 1.48
N MET A 17 -13.27 17.47 1.13
CA MET A 17 -12.50 16.97 -0.02
C MET A 17 -13.24 17.13 -1.35
N ALA A 18 -14.10 18.16 -1.45
CA ALA A 18 -14.78 18.48 -2.70
C ALA A 18 -13.79 18.89 -3.80
N ARG A 19 -12.75 19.65 -3.43
CA ARG A 19 -11.63 20.00 -4.31
C ARG A 19 -10.29 19.86 -3.58
N PRO A 20 -9.18 19.62 -4.29
CA PRO A 20 -7.84 19.66 -3.71
C PRO A 20 -7.55 21.02 -3.06
N GLY A 21 -6.99 21.01 -1.86
CA GLY A 21 -6.56 22.23 -1.16
C GLY A 21 -7.65 23.02 -0.42
N ASP A 22 -8.91 22.55 -0.39
CA ASP A 22 -9.98 23.21 0.36
C ASP A 22 -9.61 23.33 1.86
N ALA A 23 -9.82 24.50 2.45
CA ALA A 23 -9.51 24.76 3.86
C ALA A 23 -10.62 24.22 4.80
N PRO A 24 -10.27 23.79 6.04
CA PRO A 24 -11.26 23.29 6.98
C PRO A 24 -12.21 24.41 7.47
N ALA A 25 -13.51 24.13 7.54
CA ALA A 25 -14.54 25.07 8.01
C ALA A 25 -15.42 24.47 9.12
N PRO A 26 -15.88 25.24 10.13
CA PRO A 26 -16.78 24.71 11.17
C PRO A 26 -18.06 24.11 10.59
N GLY A 27 -18.47 22.95 11.10
CA GLY A 27 -19.72 22.30 10.68
C GLY A 27 -20.00 21.01 11.43
N ALA A 28 -20.93 20.23 10.90
CA ALA A 28 -21.32 18.93 11.42
C ALA A 28 -21.63 17.94 10.30
N VAL A 29 -21.51 16.65 10.64
CA VAL A 29 -21.94 15.52 9.82
C VAL A 29 -22.90 14.65 10.62
N ALA A 30 -24.06 14.35 10.05
CA ALA A 30 -25.01 13.38 10.59
C ALA A 30 -24.92 12.06 9.81
N CYS A 31 -24.80 10.95 10.53
CA CYS A 31 -24.77 9.60 9.98
C CYS A 31 -25.92 8.75 10.51
N ALA A 32 -26.58 8.00 9.63
CA ALA A 32 -27.59 7.00 10.00
C ALA A 32 -27.62 5.88 8.97
N GLY A 33 -27.83 4.63 9.42
CA GLY A 33 -27.89 3.47 8.52
C GLY A 33 -26.60 3.27 7.70
N GLY A 34 -25.45 3.64 8.26
CA GLY A 34 -24.15 3.55 7.63
C GLY A 34 -23.86 4.57 6.52
N ARG A 35 -24.69 5.60 6.38
CA ARG A 35 -24.51 6.68 5.39
C ARG A 35 -24.54 8.06 6.05
N ILE A 36 -23.91 9.02 5.38
CA ILE A 36 -24.04 10.45 5.69
C ILE A 36 -25.42 10.91 5.22
N VAL A 37 -26.25 11.35 6.17
CA VAL A 37 -27.61 11.85 5.90
C VAL A 37 -27.70 13.37 5.88
N ALA A 38 -26.69 14.08 6.37
CA ALA A 38 -26.55 15.53 6.21
C ALA A 38 -25.10 15.99 6.49
N VAL A 39 -24.72 17.10 5.84
CA VAL A 39 -23.48 17.85 6.08
C VAL A 39 -23.87 19.33 6.12
N GLY A 40 -23.51 20.05 7.18
CA GLY A 40 -23.92 21.45 7.33
C GLY A 40 -23.76 21.97 8.75
N THR A 41 -24.74 22.75 9.23
CA THR A 41 -24.74 23.20 10.63
C THR A 41 -25.12 22.05 11.58
N PRO A 42 -24.71 22.11 12.85
CA PRO A 42 -25.15 21.15 13.86
C PRO A 42 -26.68 21.01 13.95
N GLU A 43 -27.40 22.13 13.89
CA GLU A 43 -28.86 22.15 13.98
C GLU A 43 -29.51 21.47 12.78
N ASP A 44 -28.99 21.68 11.57
CA ASP A 44 -29.50 21.06 10.35
C ASP A 44 -29.25 19.56 10.35
N CYS A 45 -28.07 19.14 10.82
CA CYS A 45 -27.70 17.74 10.95
C CYS A 45 -28.53 17.02 12.02
N ALA A 46 -28.76 17.64 13.19
CA ALA A 46 -29.54 17.07 14.27
C ALA A 46 -31.01 16.81 13.87
N ARG A 47 -31.62 17.70 13.05
CA ARG A 47 -32.99 17.51 12.54
C ARG A 47 -33.15 16.30 11.61
N ARG A 48 -32.04 15.75 11.11
CA ARG A 48 -32.00 14.59 10.19
C ARG A 48 -31.76 13.27 10.93
N LEU A 49 -31.59 13.31 12.25
CA LEU A 49 -31.35 12.15 13.09
C LEU A 49 -32.54 11.89 14.03
N PRO A 50 -32.73 10.64 14.50
CA PRO A 50 -33.68 10.36 15.56
C PRO A 50 -33.26 11.02 16.88
N PRO A 51 -34.20 11.20 17.84
CA PRO A 51 -33.87 11.77 19.16
C PRO A 51 -32.76 11.01 19.91
N ALA A 52 -32.74 9.68 19.77
CA ALA A 52 -31.66 8.83 20.27
C ALA A 52 -30.55 8.73 19.22
N HIS A 53 -29.49 9.52 19.38
CA HIS A 53 -28.27 9.46 18.60
C HIS A 53 -27.07 9.77 19.50
N ARG A 54 -25.90 9.26 19.12
CA ARG A 54 -24.64 9.60 19.78
C ARG A 54 -24.13 10.93 19.23
N ARG A 55 -23.73 11.84 20.12
CA ARG A 55 -23.15 13.14 19.76
C ARG A 55 -21.67 13.18 20.11
N ILE A 56 -20.86 13.67 19.18
CA ILE A 56 -19.41 13.84 19.34
C ILE A 56 -19.09 15.31 19.06
N GLU A 57 -18.69 16.03 20.10
CA GLU A 57 -18.29 17.45 20.00
C GLU A 57 -16.77 17.55 20.00
N ALA A 58 -16.18 17.83 18.83
CA ALA A 58 -14.73 17.88 18.62
C ALA A 58 -14.36 19.08 17.73
N ARG A 59 -14.77 20.28 18.15
CA ARG A 59 -14.69 21.52 17.34
C ARG A 59 -13.25 21.97 17.06
N GLU A 60 -12.31 21.49 17.86
CA GLU A 60 -10.87 21.67 17.72
C GLU A 60 -10.21 20.66 16.77
N ALA A 61 -10.88 19.54 16.49
CA ALA A 61 -10.44 18.53 15.54
C ALA A 61 -11.01 18.78 14.13
N THR A 62 -10.44 18.08 13.15
CA THR A 62 -10.88 18.12 11.76
C THR A 62 -11.46 16.77 11.34
N LEU A 63 -12.69 16.76 10.87
CA LEU A 63 -13.37 15.62 10.28
C LEU A 63 -13.19 15.66 8.76
N LEU A 64 -12.78 14.52 8.20
CA LEU A 64 -12.61 14.29 6.77
C LEU A 64 -13.14 12.89 6.42
N PRO A 65 -13.31 12.56 5.13
CA PRO A 65 -13.56 11.19 4.71
C PRO A 65 -12.43 10.30 5.19
N GLY A 66 -12.74 9.06 5.56
CA GLY A 66 -11.74 8.07 5.89
C GLY A 66 -10.75 7.85 4.74
N PHE A 67 -9.51 7.57 5.08
CA PHE A 67 -8.47 7.33 4.06
C PHE A 67 -8.77 6.06 3.27
N VAL A 68 -8.47 6.11 1.98
CA VAL A 68 -8.45 4.98 1.06
C VAL A 68 -7.00 4.71 0.72
N ASP A 69 -6.49 3.58 1.16
CA ASP A 69 -5.17 3.12 0.72
C ASP A 69 -5.31 2.52 -0.68
N ALA A 70 -4.92 3.29 -1.70
CA ALA A 70 -5.21 2.96 -3.09
C ALA A 70 -4.39 1.78 -3.64
N HIS A 71 -3.37 1.32 -2.91
CA HIS A 71 -2.49 0.21 -3.30
C HIS A 71 -1.80 -0.34 -2.06
N VAL A 72 -2.13 -1.57 -1.68
CA VAL A 72 -1.52 -2.24 -0.53
C VAL A 72 -1.50 -3.75 -0.77
N HIS A 73 -0.57 -4.47 -0.14
CA HIS A 73 -0.53 -5.93 -0.19
C HIS A 73 -0.95 -6.51 1.15
N ILE A 74 -2.24 -6.60 1.45
CA ILE A 74 -2.79 -6.81 2.82
C ILE A 74 -2.16 -8.04 3.50
N LEU A 75 -2.15 -9.19 2.81
CA LEU A 75 -1.63 -10.44 3.38
C LEU A 75 -0.11 -10.40 3.57
N ALA A 76 0.61 -9.76 2.63
CA ALA A 76 2.06 -9.61 2.72
C ALA A 76 2.44 -8.61 3.82
N ALA A 77 1.70 -7.51 3.95
CA ALA A 77 1.89 -6.48 4.95
C ALA A 77 1.68 -7.02 6.36
N ALA A 78 0.56 -7.70 6.60
CA ALA A 78 0.29 -8.36 7.86
C ALA A 78 1.32 -9.45 8.23
N ALA A 79 1.87 -10.14 7.22
CA ALA A 79 2.94 -11.12 7.47
C ALA A 79 4.28 -10.47 7.79
N ALA A 80 4.66 -9.42 7.06
CA ALA A 80 5.94 -8.72 7.22
C ALA A 80 6.01 -7.92 8.53
N GLU A 81 4.93 -7.22 8.89
CA GLU A 81 4.88 -6.39 10.11
C GLU A 81 4.70 -7.22 11.40
N ALA A 82 4.36 -8.50 11.27
CA ALA A 82 4.37 -9.43 12.42
C ALA A 82 5.76 -10.02 12.70
N GLY A 83 6.68 -9.96 11.74
CA GLY A 83 8.06 -10.42 11.88
C GLY A 83 9.00 -9.33 12.42
N PRO A 84 10.29 -9.64 12.59
CA PRO A 84 11.28 -8.63 12.97
C PRO A 84 11.37 -7.54 11.88
N ASP A 85 11.46 -6.28 12.33
CA ASP A 85 11.68 -5.16 11.43
C ASP A 85 13.13 -5.11 10.96
N ILE A 86 13.33 -5.32 9.66
CA ILE A 86 14.63 -5.28 9.01
C ILE A 86 14.68 -4.19 7.92
N SER A 87 13.78 -3.20 7.97
CA SER A 87 13.75 -2.11 6.99
C SER A 87 14.91 -1.13 7.16
N PRO A 88 15.21 -0.29 6.15
CA PRO A 88 16.14 0.82 6.31
C PRO A 88 15.79 1.67 7.54
N GLY A 89 16.79 1.95 8.38
CA GLY A 89 16.63 2.70 9.62
C GLY A 89 16.32 1.85 10.87
N ALA A 90 15.75 0.66 10.71
CA ALA A 90 15.62 -0.33 11.78
C ALA A 90 16.91 -1.13 11.97
N ILE A 91 17.60 -1.40 10.86
CA ILE A 91 18.95 -1.99 10.83
C ILE A 91 19.89 -1.15 9.96
N SER A 92 21.17 -1.25 10.26
CA SER A 92 22.25 -0.54 9.58
C SER A 92 23.41 -1.44 9.15
N SER A 93 23.40 -2.73 9.52
CA SER A 93 24.45 -3.69 9.13
C SER A 93 23.93 -5.12 9.04
N ILE A 94 24.68 -5.97 8.33
CA ILE A 94 24.44 -7.42 8.31
C ILE A 94 24.59 -8.02 9.71
N ALA A 95 25.51 -7.50 10.54
CA ALA A 95 25.68 -7.99 11.91
C ALA A 95 24.39 -7.85 12.75
N GLU A 96 23.75 -6.67 12.71
CA GLU A 96 22.47 -6.41 13.38
C GLU A 96 21.34 -7.28 12.82
N LEU A 97 21.29 -7.44 11.49
CA LEU A 97 20.34 -8.35 10.84
C LEU A 97 20.47 -9.78 11.36
N LEU A 98 21.70 -10.31 11.45
CA LEU A 98 21.95 -11.67 11.94
C LEU A 98 21.63 -11.83 13.43
N GLU A 99 21.75 -10.76 14.24
CA GLU A 99 21.32 -10.76 15.65
C GLU A 99 19.80 -10.86 15.77
N LEU A 100 19.06 -10.04 15.01
CA LEU A 100 17.59 -10.12 14.97
C LEU A 100 17.10 -11.51 14.54
N LEU A 101 17.78 -12.13 13.57
CA LEU A 101 17.44 -13.48 13.13
C LEU A 101 17.72 -14.55 14.18
N ARG A 102 18.78 -14.40 15.00
CA ARG A 102 19.04 -15.30 16.13
C ARG A 102 17.94 -15.21 17.18
N ASP A 103 17.53 -14.00 17.51
CA ASP A 103 16.44 -13.75 18.45
C ASP A 103 15.12 -14.33 17.94
N GLU A 104 14.84 -14.19 16.64
CA GLU A 104 13.64 -14.77 16.03
C GLU A 104 13.69 -16.29 15.99
N ALA A 105 14.84 -16.87 15.65
CA ALA A 105 15.04 -18.31 15.71
C ALA A 105 14.79 -18.87 17.12
N ALA A 106 15.22 -18.17 18.17
CA ALA A 106 15.02 -18.59 19.56
C ALA A 106 13.54 -18.63 19.99
N ARG A 107 12.67 -17.84 19.34
CA ARG A 107 11.20 -17.84 19.56
C ARG A 107 10.47 -18.78 18.61
N THR A 108 11.13 -19.27 17.58
CA THR A 108 10.55 -20.12 16.54
C THR A 108 10.61 -21.59 16.96
N SER A 109 9.54 -22.35 16.70
CA SER A 109 9.53 -23.79 16.99
C SER A 109 10.65 -24.52 16.23
N PRO A 110 11.33 -25.52 16.83
CA PRO A 110 12.47 -26.19 16.19
C PRO A 110 12.15 -26.67 14.76
N GLY A 111 12.99 -26.29 13.80
CA GLY A 111 12.85 -26.66 12.39
C GLY A 111 11.78 -25.89 11.61
N ALA A 112 10.98 -25.02 12.25
CA ALA A 112 10.08 -24.11 11.54
C ALA A 112 10.86 -22.96 10.88
N TRP A 113 10.29 -22.39 9.81
CA TRP A 113 10.92 -21.35 9.02
C TRP A 113 11.06 -20.03 9.79
N VAL A 114 12.26 -19.46 9.77
CA VAL A 114 12.53 -18.09 10.21
C VAL A 114 12.46 -17.17 8.99
N ARG A 115 11.62 -16.13 9.08
CA ARG A 115 11.34 -15.21 7.97
C ARG A 115 11.55 -13.78 8.40
N ALA A 116 12.14 -12.98 7.52
CA ALA A 116 12.13 -11.54 7.66
C ALA A 116 12.13 -10.89 6.27
N ALA A 117 11.53 -9.72 6.14
CA ALA A 117 11.36 -9.04 4.86
C ALA A 117 11.63 -7.54 4.99
N GLY A 118 12.15 -6.92 3.94
CA GLY A 118 12.20 -5.47 3.82
C GLY A 118 13.60 -4.83 3.91
N TYR A 119 14.68 -5.62 4.01
CA TYR A 119 16.03 -5.06 4.01
C TYR A 119 16.43 -4.50 2.64
N GLU A 120 17.36 -3.55 2.64
CA GLU A 120 17.96 -2.95 1.45
C GLU A 120 19.48 -2.99 1.61
N GLU A 121 20.15 -3.74 0.76
CA GLU A 121 21.58 -3.99 0.80
C GLU A 121 22.42 -2.71 0.68
N LEU A 122 21.97 -1.73 -0.11
CA LEU A 122 22.69 -0.46 -0.29
C LEU A 122 22.64 0.45 0.95
N MET A 123 21.74 0.15 1.89
CA MET A 123 21.57 0.87 3.14
C MET A 123 22.25 0.15 4.33
N LEU A 124 22.80 -1.05 4.11
CA LEU A 124 23.64 -1.73 5.08
C LEU A 124 25.08 -1.23 4.97
N ALA A 125 25.81 -1.22 6.08
CA ALA A 125 27.21 -0.82 6.15
C ALA A 125 28.11 -1.60 5.18
N GLU A 126 27.76 -2.86 4.90
CA GLU A 126 28.48 -3.73 3.99
C GLU A 126 28.17 -3.49 2.50
N GLY A 127 27.07 -2.79 2.18
CA GLY A 127 26.67 -2.51 0.79
C GLY A 127 26.36 -3.76 -0.04
N ARG A 128 25.98 -4.87 0.61
CA ARG A 128 25.70 -6.17 -0.02
C ARG A 128 24.63 -6.95 0.77
N PRO A 129 23.96 -7.94 0.15
CA PRO A 129 23.12 -8.87 0.91
C PRO A 129 23.94 -9.76 1.86
N PRO A 130 23.31 -10.34 2.91
CA PRO A 130 23.91 -11.41 3.69
C PRO A 130 24.13 -12.65 2.81
N THR A 131 25.11 -13.47 3.17
CA THR A 131 25.42 -14.72 2.49
C THR A 131 24.80 -15.92 3.19
N ARG A 132 24.59 -17.01 2.45
CA ARG A 132 24.18 -18.32 2.94
C ARG A 132 25.00 -18.77 4.13
N ALA A 133 26.33 -18.60 4.07
CA ALA A 133 27.24 -19.00 5.14
C ALA A 133 27.07 -18.14 6.41
N GLU A 134 26.76 -16.85 6.27
CA GLU A 134 26.42 -15.97 7.40
C GLU A 134 25.10 -16.38 8.04
N LEU A 135 24.09 -16.70 7.23
CA LEU A 135 22.80 -17.21 7.71
C LEU A 135 22.93 -18.57 8.39
N ASP A 136 23.69 -19.51 7.81
CA ASP A 136 23.95 -20.83 8.40
C ASP A 136 24.62 -20.72 9.77
N ARG A 137 25.55 -19.77 9.94
CA ARG A 137 26.22 -19.55 11.22
C ARG A 137 25.29 -18.91 12.26
N ALA A 138 24.44 -17.98 11.83
CA ALA A 138 23.52 -17.29 12.73
C ALA A 138 22.35 -18.18 13.15
N VAL A 139 21.79 -18.95 12.23
CA VAL A 139 20.58 -19.75 12.43
C VAL A 139 20.79 -21.16 11.84
N PRO A 140 21.53 -22.05 12.54
CA PRO A 140 21.90 -23.37 12.01
C PRO A 140 20.74 -24.39 12.00
N ASP A 141 19.78 -24.23 12.92
CA ASP A 141 18.76 -25.25 13.18
C ASP A 141 17.43 -25.00 12.47
N HIS A 142 17.28 -23.86 11.79
CA HIS A 142 16.05 -23.48 11.09
C HIS A 142 16.32 -23.16 9.62
N PRO A 143 15.38 -23.46 8.71
CA PRO A 143 15.41 -22.87 7.38
C PRO A 143 15.13 -21.37 7.49
N VAL A 144 15.95 -20.55 6.82
CA VAL A 144 15.85 -19.09 6.82
C VAL A 144 15.48 -18.61 5.44
N ARG A 145 14.53 -17.67 5.38
CA ARG A 145 14.19 -16.90 4.18
C ARG A 145 14.20 -15.42 4.51
N LEU A 146 15.11 -14.70 3.86
CA LEU A 146 15.15 -13.25 3.86
C LEU A 146 14.60 -12.73 2.54
N ILE A 147 13.67 -11.77 2.59
CA ILE A 147 13.11 -11.14 1.41
C ILE A 147 13.65 -9.71 1.34
N GLN A 148 14.34 -9.40 0.24
CA GLN A 148 14.82 -8.05 -0.05
C GLN A 148 13.61 -7.14 -0.28
N ARG A 149 13.74 -5.83 0.01
CA ARG A 149 12.64 -4.87 0.00
C ARG A 149 11.81 -4.84 -1.28
N SER A 150 12.40 -5.06 -2.44
CA SER A 150 11.69 -5.15 -3.73
C SER A 150 10.73 -6.32 -3.83
N GLY A 151 10.91 -7.36 -3.00
CA GLY A 151 10.22 -8.64 -3.13
C GLY A 151 10.71 -9.52 -4.28
N HIS A 152 11.68 -9.07 -5.09
CA HIS A 152 12.20 -9.79 -6.25
C HIS A 152 13.43 -10.66 -5.96
N ALA A 153 14.13 -10.36 -4.86
CA ALA A 153 15.32 -11.08 -4.44
C ALA A 153 15.11 -11.66 -3.03
N GLU A 154 15.60 -12.88 -2.84
CA GLU A 154 15.54 -13.58 -1.56
C GLU A 154 16.89 -14.20 -1.22
N VAL A 155 17.25 -14.24 0.06
CA VAL A 155 18.45 -14.94 0.53
C VAL A 155 18.03 -16.11 1.41
N LEU A 156 18.46 -17.30 1.03
CA LEU A 156 18.20 -18.55 1.74
C LEU A 156 19.47 -19.12 2.38
N ASN A 157 19.32 -19.75 3.55
CA ASN A 157 20.38 -20.55 4.14
C ASN A 157 20.43 -21.97 3.53
N SER A 158 21.44 -22.76 3.88
CA SER A 158 21.63 -24.11 3.32
C SER A 158 20.44 -25.03 3.58
N ARG A 159 19.80 -24.90 4.75
CA ARG A 159 18.65 -25.72 5.12
C ARG A 159 17.42 -25.38 4.30
N ALA A 160 17.16 -24.10 4.04
CA ALA A 160 16.09 -23.65 3.18
C ALA A 160 16.30 -24.11 1.72
N LEU A 161 17.52 -23.97 1.18
CA LEU A 161 17.86 -24.46 -0.17
C LEU A 161 17.61 -25.97 -0.32
N ALA A 162 18.02 -26.76 0.68
CA ALA A 162 17.79 -28.20 0.68
C ALA A 162 16.29 -28.58 0.70
N LEU A 163 15.46 -27.82 1.43
CA LEU A 163 14.01 -28.07 1.49
C LEU A 163 13.30 -27.78 0.18
N ILE A 164 13.78 -26.79 -0.58
CA ILE A 164 13.23 -26.44 -1.88
C ILE A 164 13.88 -27.21 -3.04
N GLY A 165 14.82 -28.11 -2.73
CA GLY A 165 15.47 -28.98 -3.72
C GLY A 165 16.50 -28.28 -4.60
N ILE A 166 17.11 -27.18 -4.13
CA ILE A 166 18.18 -26.47 -4.84
C ILE A 166 19.53 -26.83 -4.23
N ASP A 167 20.46 -27.23 -5.10
CA ASP A 167 21.86 -27.51 -4.78
C ASP A 167 22.82 -26.86 -5.79
N GLU A 168 24.12 -27.07 -5.60
CA GLU A 168 25.17 -26.47 -6.43
C GLU A 168 25.06 -26.81 -7.92
N ALA A 169 24.46 -27.96 -8.25
CA ALA A 169 24.30 -28.49 -9.61
C ALA A 169 22.94 -28.14 -10.24
N THR A 170 22.03 -27.53 -9.48
CA THR A 170 20.69 -27.19 -9.95
C THR A 170 20.79 -26.08 -11.01
N PRO A 171 20.28 -26.30 -12.24
CA PRO A 171 20.25 -25.26 -13.26
C PRO A 171 19.18 -24.21 -12.92
N GLU A 172 19.44 -22.95 -13.31
CA GLU A 172 18.49 -21.86 -13.14
C GLU A 172 17.27 -22.07 -14.05
N PRO A 173 16.04 -22.06 -13.50
CA PRO A 173 14.83 -21.99 -14.31
C PRO A 173 14.80 -20.73 -15.18
N PRO A 174 14.02 -20.71 -16.30
CA PRO A 174 13.84 -19.49 -17.09
C PRO A 174 13.38 -18.31 -16.23
N GLY A 175 14.11 -17.20 -16.28
CA GLY A 175 13.80 -15.99 -15.50
C GLY A 175 14.22 -16.05 -14.02
N ALA A 176 14.97 -17.07 -13.61
CA ALA A 176 15.61 -17.11 -12.29
C ALA A 176 17.10 -16.83 -12.41
N VAL A 177 17.69 -16.25 -11.35
CA VAL A 177 19.14 -16.07 -11.21
C VAL A 177 19.56 -16.52 -9.83
N PHE A 178 20.58 -17.36 -9.76
CA PHE A 178 21.14 -17.88 -8.51
C PHE A 178 22.49 -17.22 -8.25
N GLY A 179 22.57 -16.48 -7.14
CA GLY A 179 23.80 -15.86 -6.69
C GLY A 179 24.87 -16.91 -6.35
N ARG A 180 26.10 -16.62 -6.77
CA ARG A 180 27.26 -17.47 -6.57
C ARG A 180 28.45 -16.63 -6.14
N SER A 181 29.18 -17.15 -5.16
CA SER A 181 30.44 -16.59 -4.69
C SER A 181 31.45 -16.54 -5.83
N LEU A 182 32.11 -15.39 -5.99
CA LEU A 182 33.18 -15.22 -6.97
C LEU A 182 34.45 -16.02 -6.61
N GLU A 183 34.62 -16.40 -5.34
CA GLU A 183 35.82 -17.09 -4.85
C GLU A 183 35.80 -18.58 -5.22
N ASP A 184 34.66 -19.25 -5.06
CA ASP A 184 34.55 -20.71 -5.18
C ASP A 184 33.39 -21.19 -6.07
N GLY A 185 32.58 -20.26 -6.63
CA GLY A 185 31.46 -20.56 -7.54
C GLY A 185 30.25 -21.20 -6.85
N ARG A 186 30.27 -21.30 -5.52
CA ARG A 186 29.19 -21.93 -4.74
C ARG A 186 28.01 -20.99 -4.58
N LEU A 187 26.82 -21.54 -4.44
CA LEU A 187 25.61 -20.79 -4.11
C LEU A 187 25.84 -19.95 -2.86
N ASP A 188 25.59 -18.64 -2.98
CA ASP A 188 25.68 -17.67 -1.88
C ASP A 188 24.33 -17.45 -1.19
N GLY A 189 23.28 -18.15 -1.64
CA GLY A 189 21.94 -18.10 -1.07
C GLY A 189 21.00 -17.09 -1.73
N LEU A 190 21.51 -16.14 -2.51
CA LEU A 190 20.68 -15.18 -3.24
C LEU A 190 19.95 -15.87 -4.39
N LEU A 191 18.63 -15.72 -4.45
CA LEU A 191 17.78 -16.23 -5.52
C LEU A 191 16.87 -15.10 -6.01
N LEU A 192 16.86 -14.87 -7.33
CA LEU A 192 15.93 -13.98 -8.01
C LEU A 192 14.92 -14.83 -8.79
N GLY A 193 13.67 -14.36 -8.87
CA GLY A 193 12.62 -15.03 -9.66
C GLY A 193 12.12 -16.36 -9.09
N MET A 194 12.45 -16.69 -7.84
CA MET A 194 12.12 -17.99 -7.22
C MET A 194 11.02 -17.92 -6.14
N ALA A 195 10.42 -16.75 -5.89
CA ALA A 195 9.49 -16.54 -4.78
C ALA A 195 8.32 -17.54 -4.76
N GLU A 196 7.77 -17.90 -5.92
CA GLU A 196 6.67 -18.87 -6.03
C GLU A 196 7.12 -20.29 -5.65
N ALA A 197 8.24 -20.75 -6.20
CA ALA A 197 8.79 -22.07 -5.89
C ALA A 197 9.14 -22.18 -4.40
N ILE A 198 9.65 -21.10 -3.81
CA ILE A 198 9.98 -21.02 -2.39
C ILE A 198 8.71 -21.08 -1.55
N GLU A 199 7.69 -20.27 -1.84
CA GLU A 199 6.42 -20.30 -1.10
C GLU A 199 5.71 -21.66 -1.22
N ALA A 200 5.73 -22.29 -2.40
CA ALA A 200 5.11 -23.60 -2.62
C ALA A 200 5.79 -24.74 -1.83
N ALA A 201 7.09 -24.61 -1.54
CA ALA A 201 7.84 -25.58 -0.74
C ALA A 201 7.71 -25.33 0.78
N MET A 202 7.19 -24.18 1.19
CA MET A 202 6.95 -23.87 2.60
C MET A 202 5.64 -24.52 3.09
N PRO A 203 5.59 -24.97 4.35
CA PRO A 203 4.33 -25.37 4.96
C PRO A 203 3.32 -24.21 4.88
N PRO A 204 2.06 -24.48 4.50
CA PRO A 204 1.04 -23.43 4.45
C PRO A 204 0.91 -22.81 5.85
N PRO A 205 0.76 -21.47 5.93
CA PRO A 205 0.64 -20.82 7.22
C PRO A 205 -0.66 -21.24 7.91
N ASP A 206 -0.62 -21.39 9.23
CA ASP A 206 -1.82 -21.66 10.02
C ASP A 206 -2.87 -20.55 9.81
N ALA A 207 -4.10 -20.94 9.45
CA ALA A 207 -5.15 -20.00 9.08
C ALA A 207 -5.58 -19.11 10.24
N ALA A 208 -5.53 -19.61 11.48
CA ALA A 208 -5.83 -18.82 12.67
C ALA A 208 -4.71 -17.80 12.95
N ALA A 209 -3.45 -18.20 12.82
CA ALA A 209 -2.31 -17.29 12.92
C ALA A 209 -2.34 -16.20 11.82
N VAL A 210 -2.72 -16.54 10.58
CA VAL A 210 -2.93 -15.55 9.51
C VAL A 210 -4.05 -14.58 9.88
N GLU A 211 -5.17 -15.08 10.37
CA GLU A 211 -6.28 -14.22 10.79
C GLU A 211 -5.90 -13.27 11.92
N ALA A 212 -5.17 -13.75 12.93
CA ALA A 212 -4.70 -12.92 14.03
C ALA A 212 -3.77 -11.80 13.54
N ARG A 213 -2.76 -12.12 12.72
CA ARG A 213 -1.86 -11.11 12.14
C ARG A 213 -2.59 -10.07 11.30
N VAL A 214 -3.51 -10.52 10.44
CA VAL A 214 -4.32 -9.61 9.62
C VAL A 214 -5.21 -8.74 10.50
N ARG A 215 -5.76 -9.29 11.58
CA ARG A 215 -6.59 -8.54 12.54
C ARG A 215 -5.79 -7.42 13.18
N ASP A 216 -4.64 -7.74 13.75
CA ASP A 216 -3.79 -6.76 14.43
C ASP A 216 -3.36 -5.65 13.46
N TRP A 217 -2.88 -6.04 12.27
CA TRP A 217 -2.47 -5.10 11.23
C TRP A 217 -3.63 -4.22 10.75
N ALA A 218 -4.77 -4.80 10.40
CA ALA A 218 -5.90 -4.06 9.86
C ALA A 218 -6.53 -3.12 10.90
N HIS A 219 -6.57 -3.53 12.18
CA HIS A 219 -7.01 -2.64 13.26
C HIS A 219 -6.02 -1.49 13.51
N ALA A 220 -4.71 -1.72 13.38
CA ALA A 220 -3.72 -0.63 13.43
C ALA A 220 -3.94 0.38 12.28
N ARG A 221 -4.18 -0.09 11.06
CA ARG A 221 -4.52 0.80 9.92
C ARG A 221 -5.85 1.54 10.14
N ALA A 222 -6.83 0.91 10.79
CA ALA A 222 -8.08 1.59 11.18
C ALA A 222 -7.81 2.70 12.20
N ALA A 223 -6.89 2.49 13.14
CA ALA A 223 -6.45 3.50 14.10
C ALA A 223 -5.74 4.69 13.43
N GLU A 224 -5.19 4.51 12.24
CA GLU A 224 -4.59 5.56 11.41
C GLU A 224 -5.60 6.26 10.48
N GLY A 225 -6.89 5.93 10.58
CA GLY A 225 -7.96 6.55 9.79
C GLY A 225 -8.25 5.87 8.45
N VAL A 226 -7.63 4.71 8.17
CA VAL A 226 -7.85 3.96 6.93
C VAL A 226 -9.15 3.16 7.01
N THR A 227 -10.03 3.40 6.04
CA THR A 227 -11.39 2.81 5.98
C THR A 227 -11.61 1.89 4.78
N THR A 228 -10.79 2.05 3.74
CA THR A 228 -10.78 1.17 2.56
C THR A 228 -9.34 0.80 2.18
N LEU A 229 -9.14 -0.47 1.87
CA LEU A 229 -7.87 -1.04 1.41
C LEU A 229 -8.07 -1.54 -0.03
N VAL A 230 -7.20 -1.12 -0.95
CA VAL A 230 -7.19 -1.64 -2.32
C VAL A 230 -6.01 -2.60 -2.45
N ASP A 231 -6.31 -3.90 -2.36
CA ASP A 231 -5.32 -4.95 -2.43
C ASP A 231 -4.79 -5.11 -3.86
N ALA A 232 -3.48 -4.94 -4.01
CA ALA A 232 -2.77 -4.91 -5.29
C ALA A 232 -2.02 -6.22 -5.60
N GLY A 233 -2.40 -7.35 -4.98
CA GLY A 233 -1.82 -8.65 -5.25
C GLY A 233 -1.92 -9.05 -6.73
N VAL A 234 -0.77 -9.29 -7.38
CA VAL A 234 -0.70 -9.69 -8.81
C VAL A 234 -1.29 -11.08 -9.07
N ARG A 235 -1.49 -11.89 -8.01
CA ARG A 235 -2.04 -13.25 -8.08
C ARG A 235 -3.47 -13.37 -7.54
N ASN A 236 -4.12 -12.26 -7.21
CA ASN A 236 -5.45 -12.29 -6.65
C ASN A 236 -6.43 -13.05 -7.55
N GLY A 237 -6.76 -14.28 -7.15
CA GLY A 237 -7.69 -15.18 -7.81
C GLY A 237 -8.72 -15.74 -6.83
N PRO A 238 -9.46 -16.79 -7.22
CA PRO A 238 -10.54 -17.33 -6.38
C PRO A 238 -10.11 -17.72 -4.96
N ALA A 239 -8.86 -18.15 -4.77
CA ALA A 239 -8.32 -18.53 -3.46
C ALA A 239 -8.11 -17.31 -2.54
N GLU A 240 -7.47 -16.25 -3.05
CA GLU A 240 -7.28 -14.98 -2.32
C GLU A 240 -8.62 -14.33 -2.03
N TRP A 241 -9.55 -14.34 -2.98
CA TRP A 241 -10.92 -13.86 -2.76
C TRP A 241 -11.61 -14.59 -1.62
N ALA A 242 -11.58 -15.92 -1.60
CA ALA A 242 -12.15 -16.73 -0.52
C ALA A 242 -11.48 -16.42 0.84
N THR A 243 -10.17 -16.15 0.82
CA THR A 243 -9.42 -15.73 2.01
C THR A 243 -9.91 -14.38 2.54
N PHE A 244 -10.03 -13.37 1.68
CA PHE A 244 -10.57 -12.06 2.08
C PHE A 244 -12.02 -12.15 2.55
N GLU A 245 -12.86 -12.95 1.89
CA GLU A 245 -14.23 -13.17 2.34
C GLU A 245 -14.29 -13.75 3.76
N ARG A 246 -13.44 -14.75 4.06
CA ARG A 246 -13.36 -15.35 5.40
C ARG A 246 -12.91 -14.31 6.44
N LEU A 247 -11.84 -13.57 6.15
CA LEU A 247 -11.28 -12.56 7.06
C LEU A 247 -12.28 -11.42 7.35
N LEU A 248 -13.02 -10.97 6.34
CA LEU A 248 -14.08 -9.96 6.50
C LEU A 248 -15.26 -10.50 7.30
N LYS A 249 -15.72 -11.74 7.03
CA LYS A 249 -16.81 -12.39 7.78
C LYS A 249 -16.44 -12.64 9.24
N ALA A 250 -15.16 -12.93 9.52
CA ALA A 250 -14.63 -13.10 10.87
C ALA A 250 -14.39 -11.77 11.62
N GLY A 251 -14.60 -10.62 10.96
CA GLY A 251 -14.34 -9.30 11.51
C GLY A 251 -12.85 -9.04 11.77
N ALA A 252 -11.94 -9.76 11.10
CA ALA A 252 -10.51 -9.52 11.21
C ALA A 252 -10.11 -8.22 10.49
N ILE A 253 -10.74 -7.93 9.35
CA ILE A 253 -10.54 -6.67 8.63
C ILE A 253 -11.75 -5.78 8.91
N PRO A 254 -11.62 -4.66 9.65
CA PRO A 254 -12.72 -3.70 9.85
C PRO A 254 -12.97 -2.82 8.62
N GLN A 255 -11.99 -2.64 7.75
CA GLN A 255 -12.11 -1.89 6.48
C GLN A 255 -12.95 -2.62 5.44
N ARG A 256 -13.21 -1.92 4.33
CA ARG A 256 -13.62 -2.55 3.08
C ARG A 256 -12.39 -2.90 2.25
N VAL A 257 -12.50 -3.96 1.46
CA VAL A 257 -11.42 -4.46 0.61
C VAL A 257 -11.85 -4.38 -0.84
N ILE A 258 -11.02 -3.76 -1.67
CA ILE A 258 -11.10 -3.82 -3.12
C ILE A 258 -9.95 -4.72 -3.59
N SER A 259 -10.23 -5.93 -4.07
CA SER A 259 -9.19 -6.84 -4.54
C SER A 259 -9.00 -6.64 -6.04
N MET A 260 -7.83 -6.11 -6.45
CA MET A 260 -7.45 -6.09 -7.85
C MET A 260 -7.33 -7.53 -8.34
N GLU A 261 -7.93 -7.88 -9.47
CA GLU A 261 -7.94 -9.24 -10.01
C GLU A 261 -6.66 -9.50 -10.81
N SER A 262 -6.11 -10.72 -10.73
CA SER A 262 -5.01 -11.12 -11.62
C SER A 262 -5.49 -11.28 -13.06
N VAL A 263 -4.56 -11.15 -14.02
CA VAL A 263 -4.87 -11.40 -15.43
C VAL A 263 -5.30 -12.86 -15.67
N ASP A 264 -4.73 -13.80 -14.93
CA ASP A 264 -5.05 -15.23 -15.02
C ASP A 264 -6.44 -15.56 -14.47
N ALA A 265 -6.99 -14.70 -13.61
CA ALA A 265 -8.32 -14.84 -13.02
C ALA A 265 -9.37 -13.95 -13.71
N LEU A 266 -9.09 -13.37 -14.88
CA LEU A 266 -10.00 -12.43 -15.55
C LEU A 266 -11.44 -12.96 -15.65
N GLY A 267 -12.36 -12.28 -14.97
CA GLY A 267 -13.79 -12.62 -15.01
C GLY A 267 -14.19 -13.73 -14.03
N ALA A 268 -13.24 -14.38 -13.37
CA ALA A 268 -13.51 -15.48 -12.43
C ALA A 268 -13.95 -14.99 -11.05
N LEU A 269 -13.57 -13.77 -10.64
CA LEU A 269 -13.97 -13.22 -9.34
C LEU A 269 -15.40 -12.65 -9.38
N PRO A 270 -16.19 -12.78 -8.30
CA PRO A 270 -17.47 -12.09 -8.17
C PRO A 270 -17.32 -10.56 -8.25
N VAL A 271 -18.39 -9.84 -8.58
CA VAL A 271 -18.37 -8.36 -8.54
C VAL A 271 -18.24 -7.86 -7.11
N GLU A 272 -18.99 -8.48 -6.19
CA GLU A 272 -19.02 -8.17 -4.76
C GLU A 272 -19.09 -9.46 -3.92
N GLY A 273 -18.62 -9.36 -2.69
CA GLY A 273 -18.60 -10.43 -1.69
C GLY A 273 -18.73 -9.86 -0.27
N ALA A 274 -18.83 -10.75 0.71
CA ALA A 274 -18.90 -10.38 2.14
C ALA A 274 -19.89 -9.24 2.47
N GLY A 275 -21.10 -9.26 1.89
CA GLY A 275 -22.12 -8.23 2.13
C GLY A 275 -21.77 -6.84 1.58
N GLY A 276 -21.03 -6.78 0.48
CA GLY A 276 -20.60 -5.53 -0.17
C GLY A 276 -19.33 -4.92 0.44
N ARG A 277 -18.69 -5.62 1.40
CA ARG A 277 -17.41 -5.19 1.99
C ARG A 277 -16.19 -5.66 1.21
N LEU A 278 -16.35 -6.67 0.36
CA LEU A 278 -15.36 -7.09 -0.63
C LEU A 278 -15.87 -6.74 -2.03
N ARG A 279 -15.04 -6.11 -2.85
CA ARG A 279 -15.38 -5.80 -4.24
C ARG A 279 -14.21 -6.11 -5.14
N ARG A 280 -14.50 -6.52 -6.37
CA ARG A 280 -13.49 -6.72 -7.40
C ARG A 280 -13.05 -5.38 -8.01
N GLY A 281 -11.74 -5.15 -8.00
CA GLY A 281 -11.09 -3.94 -8.51
C GLY A 281 -10.66 -4.05 -9.97
N GLU A 282 -9.65 -3.25 -10.33
CA GLU A 282 -8.94 -3.29 -11.61
C GLU A 282 -8.17 -4.61 -11.79
N THR A 283 -7.73 -4.90 -13.01
CA THR A 283 -6.82 -6.02 -13.29
C THR A 283 -5.40 -5.57 -12.99
N LYS A 284 -4.74 -6.20 -12.01
CA LYS A 284 -3.35 -5.90 -11.68
C LYS A 284 -2.42 -6.60 -12.68
N LEU A 285 -1.51 -5.84 -13.26
CA LEU A 285 -0.44 -6.35 -14.11
C LEU A 285 0.92 -5.88 -13.60
N GLN A 286 1.89 -6.78 -13.69
CA GLN A 286 3.28 -6.50 -13.44
C GLN A 286 4.08 -6.91 -14.67
N PRO A 287 4.74 -5.96 -15.36
CA PRO A 287 5.62 -6.29 -16.46
C PRO A 287 6.77 -7.19 -15.98
N ALA A 288 7.16 -8.18 -16.79
CA ALA A 288 8.36 -8.96 -16.52
C ALA A 288 9.58 -8.07 -16.80
N THR A 289 10.11 -7.42 -15.77
CA THR A 289 11.36 -6.63 -15.83
C THR A 289 12.33 -7.07 -14.76
N PHE A 290 13.60 -7.17 -15.13
CA PHE A 290 14.71 -7.04 -14.18
C PHE A 290 15.10 -5.55 -14.06
N GLU A 291 15.57 -5.12 -12.89
CA GLU A 291 15.84 -3.71 -12.60
C GLU A 291 16.64 -3.02 -13.71
N GLY A 292 16.05 -1.99 -14.32
CA GLY A 292 16.70 -1.13 -15.33
C GLY A 292 16.43 -1.47 -16.80
N GLU A 293 15.83 -2.62 -17.11
CA GLU A 293 15.49 -2.99 -18.50
C GLU A 293 14.04 -2.62 -18.86
N ALA A 294 13.81 -2.30 -20.13
CA ALA A 294 12.45 -2.15 -20.64
C ALA A 294 11.75 -3.53 -20.63
N PRO A 295 10.48 -3.62 -20.20
CA PRO A 295 9.76 -4.87 -20.24
C PRO A 295 9.66 -5.42 -21.66
N ASP A 296 9.57 -6.75 -21.77
CA ASP A 296 9.18 -7.38 -23.03
C ASP A 296 7.77 -6.92 -23.40
N ALA A 297 7.68 -6.18 -24.52
CA ALA A 297 6.43 -5.60 -25.00
C ALA A 297 5.41 -6.70 -25.36
N GLY A 298 5.83 -7.88 -25.80
CA GLY A 298 4.91 -8.94 -26.26
C GLY A 298 3.94 -9.43 -25.17
N PRO A 299 4.46 -9.98 -24.04
CA PRO A 299 3.62 -10.43 -22.94
C PRO A 299 2.86 -9.30 -22.24
N LEU A 300 3.47 -8.12 -22.12
CA LEU A 300 2.84 -6.94 -21.51
C LEU A 300 1.61 -6.51 -22.31
N ASP A 301 1.76 -6.36 -23.62
CA ASP A 301 0.67 -6.00 -24.52
C ASP A 301 -0.44 -7.05 -24.44
N ALA A 302 -0.11 -8.34 -24.50
CA ALA A 302 -1.11 -9.42 -24.43
C ALA A 302 -1.97 -9.37 -23.16
N GLY A 303 -1.37 -9.10 -22.00
CA GLY A 303 -2.11 -8.96 -20.74
C GLY A 303 -3.02 -7.73 -20.71
N VAL A 304 -2.54 -6.60 -21.22
CA VAL A 304 -3.35 -5.38 -21.35
C VAL A 304 -4.51 -5.61 -22.29
N TRP A 305 -4.27 -6.15 -23.49
CA TRP A 305 -5.30 -6.49 -24.46
C TRP A 305 -6.38 -7.41 -23.87
N ALA A 306 -5.98 -8.50 -23.21
CA ALA A 306 -6.93 -9.43 -22.58
C ALA A 306 -7.83 -8.74 -21.54
N ALA A 307 -7.26 -7.85 -20.72
CA ALA A 307 -8.03 -7.09 -19.74
C ALA A 307 -9.00 -6.10 -20.41
N ILE A 308 -8.55 -5.35 -21.43
CA ILE A 308 -9.41 -4.40 -22.16
C ILE A 308 -10.53 -5.13 -22.90
N GLU A 309 -10.25 -6.25 -23.58
CA GLU A 309 -11.28 -7.07 -24.25
C GLU A 309 -12.30 -7.63 -23.25
N ALA A 310 -11.88 -7.95 -22.03
CA ALA A 310 -12.78 -8.34 -20.93
C ALA A 310 -13.54 -7.16 -20.31
N GLY A 311 -13.42 -5.94 -20.85
CA GLY A 311 -14.06 -4.73 -20.35
C GLY A 311 -13.50 -4.26 -19.01
N ARG A 312 -12.24 -4.59 -18.71
CA ARG A 312 -11.57 -4.27 -17.45
C ARG A 312 -10.58 -3.12 -17.64
N ARG A 313 -10.38 -2.37 -16.56
CA ARG A 313 -9.28 -1.42 -16.42
C ARG A 313 -8.08 -2.14 -15.82
N VAL A 314 -6.91 -1.68 -16.19
CA VAL A 314 -5.61 -2.20 -15.76
C VAL A 314 -5.00 -1.26 -14.71
N ALA A 315 -4.40 -1.86 -13.71
CA ALA A 315 -3.47 -1.24 -12.78
C ALA A 315 -2.06 -1.78 -13.06
N MET A 316 -1.20 -0.94 -13.63
CA MET A 316 0.12 -1.35 -14.10
C MET A 316 1.20 -0.99 -13.08
N HIS A 317 1.94 -1.99 -12.59
CA HIS A 317 3.13 -1.76 -11.77
C HIS A 317 4.24 -1.14 -12.63
N ALA A 318 4.59 0.13 -12.37
CA ALA A 318 5.57 0.88 -13.14
C ALA A 318 6.51 1.70 -12.24
N PRO A 319 7.48 1.05 -11.55
CA PRO A 319 8.39 1.72 -10.62
C PRO A 319 9.55 2.46 -11.31
N THR A 320 9.72 2.32 -12.63
CA THR A 320 10.80 2.96 -13.40
C THR A 320 10.26 3.72 -14.61
N GLU A 321 11.02 4.68 -15.11
CA GLU A 321 10.64 5.43 -16.32
C GLU A 321 10.39 4.52 -17.54
N PRO A 322 11.24 3.53 -17.85
CA PRO A 322 10.97 2.59 -18.95
C PRO A 322 9.67 1.79 -18.74
N ALA A 323 9.38 1.36 -17.51
CA ALA A 323 8.15 0.66 -17.20
C ALA A 323 6.92 1.55 -17.43
N VAL A 324 6.97 2.84 -17.04
CA VAL A 324 5.90 3.80 -17.33
C VAL A 324 5.72 3.98 -18.83
N ALA A 325 6.81 4.19 -19.58
CA ALA A 325 6.77 4.37 -21.03
C ALA A 325 6.15 3.16 -21.75
N ALA A 326 6.54 1.95 -21.36
CA ALA A 326 5.97 0.72 -21.88
C ALA A 326 4.49 0.56 -21.54
N SER A 327 4.10 0.91 -20.31
CA SER A 327 2.69 0.89 -19.87
C SER A 327 1.82 1.80 -20.74
N LEU A 328 2.26 3.04 -20.97
CA LEU A 328 1.56 4.00 -21.81
C LEU A 328 1.49 3.55 -23.28
N ALA A 329 2.56 2.93 -23.78
CA ALA A 329 2.58 2.35 -25.12
C ALA A 329 1.56 1.21 -25.26
N ALA A 330 1.50 0.29 -24.29
CA ALA A 330 0.55 -0.82 -24.26
C ALA A 330 -0.90 -0.31 -24.20
N PHE A 331 -1.19 0.68 -23.34
CA PHE A 331 -2.51 1.31 -23.28
C PHE A 331 -2.91 1.96 -24.60
N ARG A 332 -1.98 2.65 -25.27
CA ARG A 332 -2.23 3.25 -26.58
C ARG A 332 -2.46 2.19 -27.66
N ALA A 333 -1.64 1.15 -27.69
CA ALA A 333 -1.77 0.05 -28.64
C ALA A 333 -3.15 -0.63 -28.50
N ALA A 334 -3.59 -0.84 -27.26
CA ALA A 334 -4.88 -1.45 -26.93
C ALA A 334 -6.11 -0.53 -27.07
N ASP A 335 -5.94 0.73 -27.51
CA ASP A 335 -6.99 1.77 -27.49
C ASP A 335 -7.74 1.82 -26.14
N ALA A 336 -6.97 1.73 -25.04
CA ALA A 336 -7.52 1.57 -23.70
C ALA A 336 -8.34 2.82 -23.29
N PRO A 337 -9.52 2.65 -22.68
CA PRO A 337 -10.32 3.78 -22.22
C PRO A 337 -9.61 4.52 -21.08
N SER A 338 -9.99 5.78 -20.86
CA SER A 338 -9.44 6.59 -19.77
C SER A 338 -9.67 5.96 -18.39
N GLY A 339 -8.77 6.29 -17.46
CA GLY A 339 -8.77 5.79 -16.10
C GLY A 339 -7.98 4.49 -15.89
N GLN A 340 -7.12 4.10 -16.84
CA GLN A 340 -6.07 3.11 -16.56
C GLN A 340 -5.13 3.67 -15.49
N ARG A 341 -4.63 2.80 -14.60
CA ARG A 341 -3.79 3.22 -13.48
C ARG A 341 -2.33 2.88 -13.76
N ILE A 342 -1.46 3.83 -13.48
CA ILE A 342 -0.01 3.65 -13.43
C ILE A 342 0.36 3.73 -11.96
N GLU A 343 0.81 2.60 -11.43
CA GLU A 343 1.23 2.47 -10.05
C GLU A 343 2.70 2.90 -9.93
N HIS A 344 3.01 3.61 -8.85
CA HIS A 344 4.30 4.20 -8.49
C HIS A 344 4.67 5.44 -9.30
N ALA A 345 5.09 5.27 -10.55
CA ALA A 345 5.55 6.36 -11.44
C ALA A 345 6.48 7.40 -10.76
N PRO A 346 7.55 6.97 -10.06
CA PRO A 346 8.37 7.88 -9.26
C PRO A 346 9.24 8.82 -10.10
N LEU A 347 9.49 8.49 -11.38
CA LEU A 347 10.29 9.30 -12.29
C LEU A 347 9.49 9.53 -13.58
N LEU A 348 9.13 10.79 -13.86
CA LEU A 348 8.38 11.16 -15.05
C LEU A 348 9.00 12.35 -15.76
N THR A 349 9.38 12.15 -17.02
CA THR A 349 9.73 13.24 -17.92
C THR A 349 8.49 14.03 -18.32
N ALA A 350 8.67 15.28 -18.76
CA ALA A 350 7.56 16.10 -19.27
C ALA A 350 6.78 15.41 -20.41
N ARG A 351 7.48 14.65 -21.27
CA ARG A 351 6.86 13.85 -22.33
C ARG A 351 5.91 12.80 -21.77
N LEU A 352 6.32 12.05 -20.75
CA LEU A 352 5.47 11.01 -20.14
C LEU A 352 4.25 11.63 -19.45
N ILE A 353 4.39 12.80 -18.84
CA ILE A 353 3.26 13.53 -18.26
C ILE A 353 2.23 13.90 -19.34
N GLU A 354 2.66 14.42 -20.49
CA GLU A 354 1.74 14.73 -21.59
C GLU A 354 1.05 13.48 -22.15
N GLU A 355 1.74 12.35 -22.20
CA GLU A 355 1.14 11.06 -22.59
C GLU A 355 0.12 10.55 -21.57
N ILE A 356 0.40 10.70 -20.26
CA ILE A 356 -0.54 10.40 -19.17
C ILE A 356 -1.81 11.23 -19.32
N VAL A 357 -1.66 12.54 -19.60
CA VAL A 357 -2.78 13.46 -19.84
C VAL A 357 -3.57 13.03 -21.07
N ALA A 358 -2.91 12.75 -22.19
CA ALA A 358 -3.56 12.39 -23.45
C ALA A 358 -4.37 11.09 -23.33
N LEU A 359 -3.90 10.11 -22.56
CA LEU A 359 -4.60 8.86 -22.30
C LEU A 359 -5.64 8.96 -21.16
N GLY A 360 -5.65 10.05 -20.40
CA GLY A 360 -6.45 10.18 -19.19
C GLY A 360 -6.13 9.10 -18.16
N ALA A 361 -4.85 8.74 -18.04
CA ALA A 361 -4.38 7.77 -17.06
C ALA A 361 -4.34 8.39 -15.64
N VAL A 362 -4.46 7.53 -14.64
CA VAL A 362 -4.42 7.88 -13.21
C VAL A 362 -3.04 7.49 -12.67
N VAL A 363 -2.43 8.37 -11.89
CA VAL A 363 -1.17 8.06 -11.19
C VAL A 363 -1.49 7.71 -9.74
N VAL A 364 -0.98 6.57 -9.28
CA VAL A 364 -1.11 6.10 -7.89
C VAL A 364 0.28 6.01 -7.28
N ALA A 365 0.61 6.95 -6.41
CA ALA A 365 1.97 7.13 -5.90
C ALA A 365 2.09 6.80 -4.40
N GLN A 366 3.33 6.64 -3.91
CA GLN A 366 3.65 6.30 -2.53
C GLN A 366 4.59 7.36 -1.92
N PRO A 367 4.07 8.47 -1.39
CA PRO A 367 4.92 9.55 -0.91
C PRO A 367 5.87 9.18 0.23
N GLY A 368 5.51 8.21 1.09
CA GLY A 368 6.39 7.76 2.17
C GLY A 368 7.75 7.29 1.67
N LEU A 369 7.79 6.67 0.49
CA LEU A 369 9.03 6.21 -0.14
C LEU A 369 10.00 7.34 -0.48
N LEU A 370 9.53 8.56 -0.73
CA LEU A 370 10.42 9.68 -1.03
C LEU A 370 11.45 9.90 0.09
N ASN A 371 11.03 9.79 1.34
CA ASN A 371 11.89 9.97 2.51
C ASN A 371 12.61 8.67 2.87
N GLU A 372 11.90 7.54 2.87
CA GLU A 372 12.46 6.23 3.27
C GLU A 372 13.63 5.78 2.37
N VAL A 373 13.59 6.09 1.06
CA VAL A 373 14.65 5.70 0.12
C VAL A 373 15.41 6.90 -0.47
N ALA A 374 15.37 8.06 0.19
CA ALA A 374 16.09 9.26 -0.26
C ALA A 374 17.59 9.02 -0.49
N GLY A 375 18.22 8.17 0.35
CA GLY A 375 19.61 7.75 0.17
C GLY A 375 19.87 7.05 -1.16
N ARG A 376 19.01 6.10 -1.53
CA ARG A 376 19.09 5.36 -2.81
C ARG A 376 18.92 6.30 -4.00
N TYR A 377 18.00 7.25 -3.96
CA TYR A 377 17.88 8.26 -5.03
C TYR A 377 19.15 9.11 -5.19
N ARG A 378 19.80 9.50 -4.10
CA ARG A 378 21.06 10.27 -4.16
C ARG A 378 22.22 9.47 -4.76
N GLN A 379 22.25 8.16 -4.52
CA GLN A 379 23.28 7.26 -5.03
C GLN A 379 23.08 6.89 -6.50
N LEU A 380 21.84 6.57 -6.89
CA LEU A 380 21.54 5.97 -8.19
C LEU A 380 21.14 6.98 -9.27
N LEU A 381 20.52 8.10 -8.90
CA LEU A 381 20.01 9.07 -9.87
C LEU A 381 21.01 10.20 -10.09
N ASP A 382 21.15 10.59 -11.36
CA ASP A 382 21.89 11.79 -11.73
C ASP A 382 21.18 13.08 -11.32
N ALA A 383 21.83 14.22 -11.54
CA ALA A 383 21.29 15.52 -11.15
C ALA A 383 20.01 15.89 -11.91
N GLU A 384 19.87 15.47 -13.17
CA GLU A 384 18.68 15.76 -13.98
C GLU A 384 17.50 14.90 -13.51
N GLN A 385 17.72 13.59 -13.34
CA GLN A 385 16.70 12.65 -12.86
C GLN A 385 16.15 13.05 -11.49
N ARG A 386 16.99 13.57 -10.59
CA ARG A 386 16.52 14.08 -9.29
C ARG A 386 15.57 15.27 -9.39
N THR A 387 15.58 16.06 -10.46
CA THR A 387 14.60 17.14 -10.70
C THR A 387 13.24 16.62 -11.19
N GLN A 388 13.19 15.38 -11.67
CA GLN A 388 11.98 14.75 -12.23
C GLN A 388 11.31 13.79 -11.24
N LEU A 389 11.83 13.70 -10.02
CA LEU A 389 11.41 12.74 -9.02
C LEU A 389 10.09 13.15 -8.38
N HIS A 390 9.13 12.23 -8.34
CA HIS A 390 7.79 12.39 -7.75
C HIS A 390 7.14 13.73 -8.13
N PRO A 391 6.85 13.98 -9.43
CA PRO A 391 6.47 15.29 -9.92
C PRO A 391 4.97 15.60 -9.69
N TRP A 392 4.52 15.45 -8.44
CA TRP A 392 3.11 15.57 -8.07
C TRP A 392 2.52 16.96 -8.37
N ARG A 393 3.30 18.03 -8.15
CA ARG A 393 2.87 19.39 -8.51
C ARG A 393 2.60 19.50 -10.01
N ALA A 394 3.53 19.04 -10.85
CA ALA A 394 3.37 19.08 -12.30
C ALA A 394 2.17 18.24 -12.79
N LEU A 395 1.94 17.07 -12.17
CA LEU A 395 0.77 16.24 -12.45
C LEU A 395 -0.55 16.96 -12.13
N LEU A 396 -0.65 17.53 -10.93
CA LEU A 396 -1.85 18.25 -10.49
C LEU A 396 -2.11 19.51 -11.34
N ASP A 397 -1.07 20.26 -11.72
CA ASP A 397 -1.21 21.45 -12.57
C ASP A 397 -1.75 21.13 -13.97
N ARG A 398 -1.55 19.89 -14.42
CA ARG A 398 -2.09 19.37 -15.69
C ARG A 398 -3.40 18.62 -15.54
N GLY A 399 -3.97 18.60 -14.34
CA GLY A 399 -5.25 17.94 -14.06
C GLY A 399 -5.17 16.41 -14.11
N VAL A 400 -3.98 15.83 -13.97
CA VAL A 400 -3.83 14.37 -13.84
C VAL A 400 -4.49 13.93 -12.53
N ALA A 401 -5.31 12.87 -12.61
CA ALA A 401 -5.87 12.25 -11.43
C ALA A 401 -4.75 11.59 -10.60
N LEU A 402 -4.58 12.06 -9.38
CA LEU A 402 -3.56 11.58 -8.45
C LEU A 402 -4.21 10.91 -7.23
N ALA A 403 -3.74 9.71 -6.93
CA ALA A 403 -4.07 8.98 -5.72
C ALA A 403 -2.81 8.63 -4.95
N PHE A 404 -2.91 8.55 -3.62
CA PHE A 404 -1.83 8.07 -2.76
C PHE A 404 -2.16 6.72 -2.12
N SER A 405 -1.09 6.03 -1.74
CA SER A 405 -1.12 4.69 -1.19
C SER A 405 0.14 4.42 -0.35
N SER A 406 0.08 3.40 0.50
CA SER A 406 1.23 2.97 1.28
C SER A 406 2.13 2.02 0.48
N ASP A 407 1.54 1.19 -0.38
CA ASP A 407 2.21 0.00 -0.93
C ASP A 407 2.79 -0.89 0.19
N ALA A 408 2.15 -0.92 1.37
CA ALA A 408 2.64 -1.72 2.48
C ALA A 408 2.73 -3.21 2.06
N PRO A 409 3.80 -3.93 2.44
CA PRO A 409 4.81 -3.54 3.44
C PRO A 409 5.99 -2.70 2.94
N ILE A 410 5.98 -2.23 1.68
CA ILE A 410 7.11 -1.49 1.12
C ILE A 410 7.31 -0.18 1.89
N SER A 411 6.29 0.68 1.99
CA SER A 411 6.32 1.83 2.91
C SER A 411 5.53 1.52 4.18
N ARG A 412 6.04 2.03 5.31
CA ARG A 412 5.37 1.96 6.62
C ARG A 412 4.72 3.27 7.02
N ALA A 413 4.93 4.34 6.24
CA ALA A 413 4.38 5.66 6.53
C ALA A 413 2.83 5.63 6.53
N SER A 414 2.24 6.18 7.59
CA SER A 414 0.81 6.47 7.63
C SER A 414 0.42 7.51 6.58
N ALA A 415 -0.88 7.63 6.28
CA ALA A 415 -1.37 8.66 5.36
C ALA A 415 -0.98 10.09 5.77
N LEU A 416 -0.85 10.34 7.07
CA LEU A 416 -0.44 11.63 7.61
C LEU A 416 1.06 11.90 7.42
N GLU A 417 1.92 10.93 7.72
CA GLU A 417 3.37 11.02 7.50
C GLU A 417 3.70 11.10 6.01
N ALA A 418 3.05 10.28 5.17
CA ALA A 418 3.18 10.34 3.73
C ALA A 418 2.68 11.69 3.17
N SER A 419 1.62 12.27 3.74
CA SER A 419 1.18 13.61 3.35
C SER A 419 2.21 14.68 3.70
N ALA A 420 2.92 14.54 4.83
CA ALA A 420 4.05 15.43 5.17
C ALA A 420 5.21 15.25 4.18
N ALA A 421 5.59 14.01 3.86
CA ALA A 421 6.63 13.69 2.87
C ALA A 421 6.33 14.27 1.48
N ALA A 422 5.05 14.28 1.09
CA ALA A 422 4.59 14.90 -0.17
C ALA A 422 4.69 16.43 -0.21
N SER A 423 4.83 17.05 0.96
CA SER A 423 4.65 18.48 1.17
C SER A 423 5.80 19.11 1.97
N VAL A 424 5.64 19.23 3.27
CA VAL A 424 6.49 20.02 4.18
C VAL A 424 7.77 19.31 4.59
N ASP A 425 7.79 17.98 4.55
CA ASP A 425 8.94 17.14 4.90
C ASP A 425 9.67 16.59 3.66
N ARG A 426 9.35 17.13 2.48
CA ARG A 426 10.04 16.78 1.24
C ARG A 426 11.53 17.13 1.35
N PRO A 427 12.46 16.19 1.04
CA PRO A 427 13.88 16.49 1.07
C PRO A 427 14.25 17.65 0.12
N PRO A 428 14.99 18.68 0.61
CA PRO A 428 15.21 19.91 -0.14
C PRO A 428 16.09 19.73 -1.39
N ASP A 429 16.83 18.63 -1.47
CA ASP A 429 17.69 18.29 -2.60
C ASP A 429 17.03 17.34 -3.62
N LEU A 430 15.79 16.90 -3.37
CA LEU A 430 15.03 16.00 -4.25
C LEU A 430 13.80 16.71 -4.81
N ALA A 431 13.98 17.45 -5.90
CA ALA A 431 12.91 18.15 -6.63
C ALA A 431 11.94 18.95 -5.71
N PRO A 432 12.44 19.88 -4.87
CA PRO A 432 11.59 20.63 -3.92
C PRO A 432 10.42 21.38 -4.58
N GLU A 433 10.57 21.79 -5.83
CA GLU A 433 9.53 22.43 -6.65
C GLU A 433 8.32 21.52 -6.95
N GLN A 434 8.46 20.22 -6.75
CA GLN A 434 7.39 19.24 -6.95
C GLN A 434 6.54 18.99 -5.70
N ALA A 435 6.83 19.70 -4.60
CA ALA A 435 6.01 19.65 -3.38
C ALA A 435 4.58 20.12 -3.66
N ILE A 436 3.61 19.44 -3.06
CA ILE A 436 2.20 19.84 -3.03
C ILE A 436 1.84 20.31 -1.63
N THR A 437 0.66 20.92 -1.44
CA THR A 437 0.21 21.30 -0.10
C THR A 437 -0.23 20.07 0.70
N PRO A 438 -0.17 20.10 2.06
CA PRO A 438 -0.72 19.02 2.89
C PRO A 438 -2.18 18.68 2.57
N LEU A 439 -3.00 19.68 2.26
CA LEU A 439 -4.42 19.49 1.95
C LEU A 439 -4.65 18.85 0.57
N GLU A 440 -3.79 19.12 -0.42
CA GLU A 440 -3.79 18.40 -1.69
C GLU A 440 -3.36 16.94 -1.51
N ALA A 441 -2.37 16.68 -0.65
CA ALA A 441 -1.95 15.32 -0.30
C ALA A 441 -3.07 14.52 0.38
N LEU A 442 -3.78 15.12 1.34
CA LEU A 442 -4.94 14.49 1.98
C LEU A 442 -6.09 14.23 0.99
N HIS A 443 -6.29 15.09 -0.02
CA HIS A 443 -7.23 14.83 -1.10
C HIS A 443 -6.83 13.57 -1.91
N ALA A 444 -5.54 13.39 -2.20
CA ALA A 444 -5.04 12.20 -2.90
C ALA A 444 -5.24 10.89 -2.12
N TRP A 445 -5.19 10.94 -0.78
CA TRP A 445 -5.52 9.80 0.12
C TRP A 445 -7.03 9.55 0.32
N THR A 446 -7.90 10.46 -0.12
CA THR A 446 -9.35 10.38 0.10
C THR A 446 -10.10 10.35 -1.22
N ALA A 447 -10.48 11.52 -1.72
CA ALA A 447 -11.21 11.72 -2.96
C ALA A 447 -10.46 11.13 -4.18
N GLY A 448 -9.16 11.43 -4.31
CA GLY A 448 -8.32 10.93 -5.41
C GLY A 448 -8.22 9.41 -5.41
N ALA A 449 -7.91 8.80 -4.26
CA ALA A 449 -7.86 7.35 -4.10
C ALA A 449 -9.23 6.67 -4.29
N ALA A 450 -10.31 7.26 -3.80
CA ALA A 450 -11.66 6.75 -4.04
C ALA A 450 -12.03 6.78 -5.53
N ASP A 451 -11.69 7.86 -6.24
CA ASP A 451 -11.95 7.98 -7.68
C ASP A 451 -11.11 6.96 -8.48
N ALA A 452 -9.83 6.80 -8.11
CA ALA A 452 -8.93 5.79 -8.70
C ALA A 452 -9.44 4.35 -8.51
N ALA A 453 -10.10 4.08 -7.38
CA ALA A 453 -10.73 2.79 -7.08
C ALA A 453 -12.21 2.71 -7.52
N ARG A 454 -12.73 3.72 -8.22
CA ARG A 454 -14.13 3.81 -8.69
C ARG A 454 -15.17 3.65 -7.58
N LEU A 455 -14.94 4.33 -6.47
CA LEU A 455 -15.79 4.39 -5.29
C LEU A 455 -16.56 5.71 -5.23
N ALA A 456 -17.60 5.81 -6.06
CA ALA A 456 -18.36 7.05 -6.20
C ALA A 456 -19.02 7.52 -4.89
N ASP A 457 -19.32 6.62 -3.95
CA ASP A 457 -19.99 6.90 -2.69
C ASP A 457 -19.02 7.15 -1.50
N ARG A 458 -17.73 7.36 -1.77
CA ARG A 458 -16.67 7.58 -0.75
C ARG A 458 -15.70 8.69 -1.13
N GLY A 459 -14.75 8.95 -0.23
CA GLY A 459 -13.67 9.90 -0.42
C GLY A 459 -14.08 11.37 -0.29
N ARG A 460 -15.37 11.68 -0.06
CA ARG A 460 -15.90 13.05 0.10
C ARG A 460 -17.00 13.09 1.16
N LEU A 461 -17.03 14.16 1.97
CA LEU A 461 -18.12 14.39 2.92
C LEU A 461 -19.30 15.02 2.17
N ARG A 462 -20.28 14.19 1.81
CA ARG A 462 -21.50 14.63 1.12
C ARG A 462 -22.67 13.73 1.48
N GLU A 463 -23.87 14.28 1.39
CA GLU A 463 -25.10 13.51 1.60
C GLU A 463 -25.16 12.30 0.65
N GLY A 464 -25.58 11.16 1.19
CA GLY A 464 -25.68 9.87 0.49
C GLY A 464 -24.39 9.06 0.45
N ALA A 465 -23.23 9.66 0.73
CA ALA A 465 -21.97 8.92 0.84
C ALA A 465 -22.00 7.92 2.00
N VAL A 466 -21.19 6.88 1.92
CA VAL A 466 -20.97 5.96 3.03
C VAL A 466 -20.32 6.74 4.18
N ALA A 467 -20.73 6.45 5.42
CA ALA A 467 -20.15 7.05 6.62
C ALA A 467 -18.79 6.41 6.95
N ASP A 468 -17.82 6.62 6.06
CA ASP A 468 -16.40 6.30 6.23
C ASP A 468 -15.66 7.60 6.57
N LEU A 469 -15.28 7.77 7.83
CA LEU A 469 -14.85 9.06 8.39
C LEU A 469 -13.58 8.89 9.23
N ALA A 470 -12.72 9.91 9.20
CA ALA A 470 -11.62 10.06 10.15
C ALA A 470 -11.73 11.43 10.83
N LEU A 471 -11.70 11.44 12.17
CA LEU A 471 -11.59 12.65 12.98
C LEU A 471 -10.16 12.78 13.46
N ILE A 472 -9.50 13.88 13.13
CA ILE A 472 -8.06 14.06 13.35
C ILE A 472 -7.82 15.33 14.16
N ALA A 473 -7.08 15.20 15.26
CA ALA A 473 -6.61 16.32 16.06
C ALA A 473 -5.20 16.74 15.61
N GLY A 474 -4.96 18.05 15.48
CA GLY A 474 -3.63 18.58 15.13
C GLY A 474 -3.60 19.38 13.82
N PRO A 475 -2.42 19.90 13.46
CA PRO A 475 -2.28 20.93 12.43
C PRO A 475 -2.18 20.36 11.00
N LEU A 476 -3.24 19.73 10.49
CA LEU A 476 -3.26 19.07 9.17
C LEU A 476 -2.74 19.92 7.99
N ALA A 477 -2.96 21.25 8.01
CA ALA A 477 -2.57 22.13 6.91
C ALA A 477 -1.09 22.54 6.93
N ASN A 478 -0.37 22.31 8.03
CA ASN A 478 1.01 22.78 8.22
C ASN A 478 1.97 21.65 8.60
N ASP A 479 1.52 20.71 9.43
CA ASP A 479 2.32 19.60 9.93
C ASP A 479 1.38 18.39 10.15
N PRO A 480 1.01 17.69 9.08
CA PRO A 480 0.12 16.54 9.19
C PRO A 480 0.77 15.38 9.96
N ALA A 481 2.10 15.24 9.98
CA ALA A 481 2.80 14.15 10.66
C ALA A 481 2.65 14.21 12.20
N SER A 482 2.52 15.40 12.79
CA SER A 482 2.21 15.53 14.23
C SER A 482 0.73 15.35 14.58
N ALA A 483 -0.16 15.31 13.58
CA ALA A 483 -1.59 15.10 13.81
C ALA A 483 -1.88 13.65 14.22
N ARG A 484 -3.00 13.44 14.93
CA ARG A 484 -3.39 12.14 15.48
C ARG A 484 -4.85 11.86 15.21
N VAL A 485 -5.13 10.67 14.67
CA VAL A 485 -6.50 10.19 14.50
C VAL A 485 -7.11 9.94 15.88
N ARG A 486 -8.31 10.48 16.10
CA ARG A 486 -9.10 10.34 17.34
C ARG A 486 -10.27 9.38 17.18
N LEU A 487 -10.84 9.30 15.98
CA LEU A 487 -11.97 8.45 15.66
C LEU A 487 -11.87 7.99 14.22
N THR A 488 -12.14 6.71 13.98
CA THR A 488 -12.36 6.14 12.65
C THR A 488 -13.72 5.47 12.63
N VAL A 489 -14.55 5.89 11.67
CA VAL A 489 -15.88 5.33 11.45
C VAL A 489 -15.86 4.61 10.11
N ILE A 490 -16.36 3.38 10.06
CA ILE A 490 -16.45 2.57 8.84
C ILE A 490 -17.89 2.11 8.66
N GLY A 491 -18.56 2.60 7.62
CA GLY A 491 -19.97 2.30 7.37
C GLY A 491 -20.87 2.71 8.53
N GLY A 492 -20.55 3.81 9.22
CA GLY A 492 -21.29 4.30 10.38
C GLY A 492 -20.97 3.61 11.71
N GLU A 493 -20.15 2.56 11.71
CA GLU A 493 -19.70 1.90 12.94
C GLU A 493 -18.35 2.46 13.38
N VAL A 494 -18.18 2.70 14.69
CA VAL A 494 -16.91 3.15 15.25
C VAL A 494 -15.93 1.97 15.25
N ALA A 495 -14.95 2.02 14.36
CA ALA A 495 -13.92 0.99 14.21
C ALA A 495 -12.69 1.27 15.10
N PHE A 496 -12.45 2.54 15.40
CA PHE A 496 -11.42 2.99 16.32
C PHE A 496 -11.89 4.27 17.01
N GLU A 497 -11.62 4.35 18.31
CA GLU A 497 -11.79 5.56 19.10
C GLU A 497 -10.64 5.63 20.09
N ALA A 498 -9.83 6.70 20.00
CA ALA A 498 -8.79 6.95 20.96
C ALA A 498 -9.43 7.19 22.33
N GLY A 499 -8.96 6.51 23.38
CA GLY A 499 -9.41 6.76 24.75
C GLY A 499 -9.28 8.24 25.11
N GLU A 500 -10.09 8.71 26.07
CA GLU A 500 -9.94 10.06 26.61
C GLU A 500 -8.50 10.25 27.07
N VAL A 501 -7.72 11.05 26.32
CA VAL A 501 -6.52 11.67 26.87
C VAL A 501 -7.06 12.70 27.85
N GLY A 502 -7.18 12.30 29.11
CA GLY A 502 -7.34 13.25 30.20
C GLY A 502 -6.22 14.28 30.12
N PRO A 503 -6.44 15.52 30.57
CA PRO A 503 -5.34 16.45 30.72
C PRO A 503 -4.33 15.85 31.72
N ASP A 504 -3.05 15.86 31.35
CA ASP A 504 -1.84 15.61 32.14
C ASP A 504 -1.36 14.16 32.32
N VAL A 505 -0.16 13.87 31.78
CA VAL A 505 1.09 13.73 32.56
C VAL A 505 2.24 14.39 31.81
#